data_AF-A0A139LFY2-F1
#
_entry.id   AF-A0A139LFY2-F1
#
_cell.length_a   1.000
_cell.length_b   1.000
_cell.length_c   1.000
_cell.angle_alpha   90.00
_cell.angle_beta   90.00
_cell.angle_gamma   90.00
#
_symmetry.space_group_name_H-M   'P 1'
#
loop_
_entity.id
_entity.type
_entity.pdbx_description
1 polymer ?
#
loop_
_entity_poly.entity_id
_entity_poly.type
_entity_poly.pdbx_seq_one_letter_code
_entity_poly.pdbx_strand_id
1 'polypeptide(L)'
;MSLGFIPVIVSIILCEFITQDISIYIGAGVGALYSLYTLWGKGARIPNFLLYCTTGMLLLLSLTTLIFGDCSSREMFPLTLEISTLIPVVIIFLNRKRFLAHQISQSQKCCKQLFAQGAESAIVTTRVVVIIAFLHFLGVFITILLPGPLSETSRDVLFRYCPPAVFILSILFNQFGILYFNQVMEHTAFVPIVNTKGDVIGRSLAVDAINKKNEYINPVVRIAVSHNGMLYLRPRPQRCILDRGKTDIPMECYLLYGETLEQGIVRLVRQAFPQAPIQDLQFNIMYHFENKVTNRLIYLFILDVEDDNLLRDKQVKDGKLWTFQQIEHNLGKNFFSCCFENEYEHLKDVICTREKYKEF
;
A
#
# COMPACT_ATOMS: atom_id res chain seq x y z
N MET A 1 -13.80 -2.93 -9.97
CA MET A 1 -13.63 -1.50 -10.31
C MET A 1 -15.00 -0.85 -10.49
N SER A 2 -15.14 0.43 -10.12
CA SER A 2 -16.43 1.17 -10.20
C SER A 2 -16.99 1.34 -11.62
N LEU A 3 -16.13 1.25 -12.65
CA LEU A 3 -16.56 1.26 -14.06
C LEU A 3 -17.49 0.09 -14.42
N GLY A 4 -17.63 -0.92 -13.55
CA GLY A 4 -18.61 -2.00 -13.72
C GLY A 4 -20.07 -1.55 -13.76
N PHE A 5 -20.38 -0.31 -13.36
CA PHE A 5 -21.74 0.24 -13.43
C PHE A 5 -22.08 0.92 -14.76
N ILE A 6 -21.12 1.09 -15.69
CA ILE A 6 -21.36 1.73 -17.00
C ILE A 6 -22.56 1.11 -17.74
N PRO A 7 -22.71 -0.23 -17.84
CA PRO A 7 -23.85 -0.83 -18.55
C PRO A 7 -25.21 -0.43 -17.96
N VAL A 8 -25.29 -0.29 -16.63
CA VAL A 8 -26.50 0.12 -15.91
C VAL A 8 -26.79 1.59 -16.15
N ILE A 9 -25.77 2.46 -16.06
CA ILE A 9 -25.90 3.90 -16.34
C ILE A 9 -26.41 4.13 -17.77
N VAL A 10 -25.83 3.41 -18.74
CA VAL A 10 -26.27 3.47 -20.15
C VAL A 10 -27.74 3.06 -20.27
N SER A 11 -28.16 1.98 -19.61
CA SER A 11 -29.55 1.52 -19.63
C SER A 11 -30.52 2.51 -18.96
N ILE A 12 -30.12 3.20 -17.89
CA ILE A 12 -30.96 4.22 -17.27
C ILE A 12 -31.12 5.42 -18.21
N ILE A 13 -30.01 5.94 -18.76
CA ILE A 13 -30.02 7.13 -19.62
C ILE A 13 -30.78 6.89 -20.92
N LEU A 14 -30.59 5.72 -21.55
CA LEU A 14 -31.24 5.41 -22.81
C LEU A 14 -32.77 5.32 -22.68
N CYS A 15 -33.29 4.85 -21.53
CA CYS A 15 -34.74 4.72 -21.32
C CYS A 15 -35.51 6.06 -21.40
N GLU A 16 -34.80 7.18 -21.29
CA GLU A 16 -35.38 8.51 -21.53
C GLU A 16 -35.81 8.72 -22.98
N PHE A 17 -35.07 8.13 -23.92
CA PHE A 17 -35.22 8.33 -25.36
C PHE A 17 -35.90 7.16 -26.07
N ILE A 18 -35.77 5.94 -25.53
CA ILE A 18 -36.28 4.71 -26.13
C ILE A 18 -37.17 3.92 -25.16
N THR A 19 -37.75 2.83 -25.65
CA THR A 19 -38.56 1.93 -24.83
C THR A 19 -37.71 1.15 -23.81
N GLN A 20 -38.35 0.74 -22.72
CA GLN A 20 -37.68 0.13 -21.57
C GLN A 20 -36.92 -1.15 -21.97
N ASP A 21 -37.59 -2.04 -22.69
CA ASP A 21 -37.06 -3.30 -23.22
C ASP A 21 -35.76 -3.10 -24.03
N ILE A 22 -35.78 -2.20 -25.02
CA ILE A 22 -34.63 -1.90 -25.88
C ILE A 22 -33.48 -1.34 -25.03
N SER A 23 -33.79 -0.50 -24.04
CA SER A 23 -32.78 0.07 -23.14
C SER A 23 -32.06 -1.01 -22.29
N ILE A 24 -32.80 -2.01 -21.82
CA ILE A 24 -32.23 -3.15 -21.08
C ILE A 24 -31.36 -3.99 -22.02
N TYR A 25 -31.83 -4.28 -23.24
CA TYR A 25 -31.08 -5.06 -24.22
C TYR A 25 -29.77 -4.38 -24.63
N ILE A 26 -29.79 -3.06 -24.87
CA ILE A 26 -28.58 -2.30 -25.17
C ILE A 26 -27.64 -2.30 -23.97
N GLY A 27 -28.15 -2.07 -22.76
CA GLY A 27 -27.35 -2.13 -21.52
C GLY A 27 -26.67 -3.49 -21.34
N ALA A 28 -27.42 -4.59 -21.52
CA ALA A 28 -26.90 -5.95 -21.44
C ALA A 28 -25.84 -6.23 -22.52
N GLY A 29 -26.08 -5.76 -23.75
CA GLY A 29 -25.12 -5.83 -24.85
C GLY A 29 -23.82 -5.09 -24.55
N VAL A 30 -23.90 -3.86 -24.04
CA VAL A 30 -22.73 -3.07 -23.60
C VAL A 30 -21.97 -3.81 -22.49
N GLY A 31 -22.68 -4.37 -21.50
CA GLY A 31 -22.07 -5.15 -20.43
C GLY A 31 -21.36 -6.41 -20.93
N ALA A 32 -21.99 -7.15 -21.83
CA ALA A 32 -21.42 -8.36 -22.43
C ALA A 32 -20.18 -8.05 -23.28
N LEU A 33 -20.26 -7.04 -24.16
CA LEU A 33 -19.12 -6.60 -24.98
C LEU A 33 -17.98 -6.08 -24.10
N TYR A 34 -18.27 -5.30 -23.07
CA TYR A 34 -17.24 -4.81 -22.15
C TYR A 34 -16.60 -5.96 -21.37
N SER A 35 -17.40 -6.93 -20.90
CA SER A 35 -16.90 -8.14 -20.24
C SER A 35 -16.01 -8.97 -21.18
N LEU A 36 -16.44 -9.21 -22.42
CA LEU A 36 -15.64 -9.90 -23.45
C LEU A 36 -14.34 -9.16 -23.76
N TYR A 37 -14.38 -7.84 -23.90
CA TYR A 37 -13.20 -7.01 -24.10
C TYR A 37 -12.19 -7.15 -22.94
N THR A 38 -12.69 -7.21 -21.69
CA THR A 38 -11.81 -7.45 -20.54
C THR A 38 -11.18 -8.84 -20.55
N LEU A 39 -11.87 -9.84 -21.10
CA LEU A 39 -11.41 -11.23 -21.20
C LEU A 39 -10.49 -11.50 -22.41
N TRP A 40 -10.71 -10.85 -23.55
CA TRP A 40 -9.93 -11.07 -24.79
C TRP A 40 -8.59 -10.34 -24.86
N GLY A 41 -8.32 -9.43 -23.92
CA GLY A 41 -7.04 -8.74 -23.88
C GLY A 41 -5.88 -9.69 -23.60
N LYS A 42 -4.82 -9.63 -24.42
CA LYS A 42 -3.57 -10.35 -24.14
C LYS A 42 -2.92 -9.81 -22.85
N GLY A 43 -2.64 -10.67 -21.88
CA GLY A 43 -1.89 -10.36 -20.66
C GLY A 43 -2.64 -10.60 -19.33
N ALA A 44 -1.92 -10.44 -18.22
CA ALA A 44 -2.44 -10.52 -16.86
C ALA A 44 -3.30 -9.29 -16.53
N ARG A 45 -4.63 -9.43 -16.52
CA ARG A 45 -5.56 -8.34 -16.19
C ARG A 45 -6.29 -8.58 -14.88
N ILE A 46 -6.60 -7.48 -14.20
CA ILE A 46 -7.37 -7.48 -12.96
C ILE A 46 -8.85 -7.74 -13.30
N PRO A 47 -9.49 -8.79 -12.75
CA PRO A 47 -10.88 -9.09 -13.05
C PRO A 47 -11.82 -8.02 -12.51
N ASN A 48 -12.82 -7.63 -13.30
CA ASN A 48 -13.82 -6.65 -12.89
C ASN A 48 -15.12 -7.33 -12.42
N PHE A 49 -15.11 -7.88 -11.20
CA PHE A 49 -16.25 -8.64 -10.65
C PHE A 49 -17.59 -7.89 -10.68
N LEU A 50 -17.57 -6.57 -10.44
CA LEU A 50 -18.79 -5.77 -10.47
C LEU A 50 -19.38 -5.66 -11.88
N LEU A 51 -18.53 -5.58 -12.91
CA LEU A 51 -18.99 -5.60 -14.30
C LEU A 51 -19.67 -6.93 -14.63
N TYR A 52 -19.12 -8.05 -14.15
CA TYR A 52 -19.71 -9.37 -14.39
C TYR A 52 -21.06 -9.50 -13.68
N CYS A 53 -21.17 -8.99 -12.44
CA CYS A 53 -22.43 -8.97 -11.70
C CYS A 53 -23.49 -8.09 -12.36
N THR A 54 -23.16 -6.87 -12.78
CA THR A 54 -24.11 -5.96 -13.43
C THR A 54 -24.53 -6.48 -14.80
N THR A 55 -23.60 -7.05 -15.57
CA THR A 55 -23.89 -7.70 -16.85
C THR A 55 -24.82 -8.90 -16.66
N GLY A 56 -24.51 -9.78 -15.69
CA GLY A 56 -25.36 -10.93 -15.38
C GLY A 56 -26.77 -10.52 -14.94
N MET A 57 -26.88 -9.47 -14.13
CA MET A 57 -28.17 -8.89 -13.72
C MET A 57 -28.96 -8.34 -14.91
N LEU A 58 -28.33 -7.57 -15.81
CA LEU A 58 -28.99 -7.02 -17.00
C LEU A 58 -29.41 -8.10 -17.99
N LEU A 59 -28.62 -9.17 -18.14
CA LEU A 59 -29.00 -10.33 -18.95
C LEU A 59 -30.19 -11.07 -18.36
N LEU A 60 -30.23 -11.24 -17.04
CA LEU A 60 -31.38 -11.82 -16.35
C LEU A 60 -32.62 -10.94 -16.55
N LEU A 61 -32.48 -9.62 -16.41
CA LEU A 61 -33.57 -8.68 -16.62
C LEU A 61 -34.08 -8.70 -18.07
N SER A 62 -33.15 -8.75 -19.04
CA SER A 62 -33.46 -8.91 -20.48
C SER A 62 -34.29 -10.16 -20.74
N LEU A 63 -33.91 -11.28 -20.11
CA LEU A 63 -34.63 -12.53 -20.25
C LEU A 63 -36.03 -12.45 -19.64
N THR A 64 -36.17 -11.83 -18.46
CA THR A 64 -37.47 -11.65 -17.83
C THR A 64 -38.39 -10.74 -18.63
N THR A 65 -37.89 -9.64 -19.19
CA THR A 65 -38.70 -8.74 -20.01
C THR A 65 -39.13 -9.39 -21.32
N LEU A 66 -38.30 -10.26 -21.90
CA LEU A 66 -38.65 -11.00 -23.10
C LEU A 66 -39.79 -12.01 -22.85
N ILE A 67 -39.83 -12.65 -21.67
CA ILE A 67 -40.83 -13.67 -21.34
C ILE A 67 -42.13 -13.05 -20.83
N PHE A 68 -42.04 -12.04 -19.96
CA PHE A 68 -43.18 -11.52 -19.19
C PHE A 68 -43.61 -10.09 -19.60
N GLY A 69 -42.87 -9.43 -20.50
CA GLY A 69 -43.09 -8.02 -20.85
C GLY A 69 -42.49 -7.05 -19.82
N ASP A 70 -42.85 -5.77 -19.93
CA ASP A 70 -42.32 -4.71 -19.07
C ASP A 70 -42.67 -4.95 -17.59
N CYS A 71 -41.64 -5.11 -16.76
CA CYS A 71 -41.78 -5.43 -15.34
C CYS A 71 -42.08 -4.22 -14.44
N SER A 72 -42.00 -3.00 -14.97
CA SER A 72 -42.12 -1.75 -14.20
C SER A 72 -42.78 -0.65 -15.03
N SER A 73 -43.38 0.33 -14.36
CA SER A 73 -43.78 1.57 -15.03
C SER A 73 -42.55 2.36 -15.47
N ARG A 74 -42.70 3.14 -16.55
CA ARG A 74 -41.61 3.93 -17.12
C ARG A 74 -40.98 4.90 -16.11
N GLU A 75 -41.78 5.48 -15.23
CA GLU A 75 -41.32 6.39 -14.16
C GLU A 75 -40.47 5.69 -13.09
N MET A 76 -40.77 4.43 -12.77
CA MET A 76 -40.07 3.67 -11.73
C MET A 76 -38.90 2.83 -12.27
N PHE A 77 -38.69 2.85 -13.58
CA PHE A 77 -37.67 2.02 -14.21
C PHE A 77 -36.23 2.34 -13.75
N PRO A 78 -35.78 3.61 -13.64
CA PRO A 78 -34.45 3.92 -13.13
C PRO A 78 -34.22 3.39 -11.71
N LEU A 79 -35.23 3.53 -10.84
CA LEU A 79 -35.20 2.98 -9.48
C LEU A 79 -35.16 1.44 -9.49
N THR A 80 -35.89 0.81 -10.41
CA THR A 80 -35.88 -0.66 -10.58
C THR A 80 -34.50 -1.17 -10.96
N LEU A 81 -33.81 -0.49 -11.87
CA LEU A 81 -32.42 -0.81 -12.24
C LEU A 81 -31.44 -0.57 -11.09
N GLU A 82 -31.64 0.48 -10.30
CA GLU A 82 -30.84 0.72 -9.09
C GLU A 82 -31.00 -0.43 -8.08
N ILE A 83 -32.23 -0.76 -7.71
CA ILE A 83 -32.54 -1.86 -6.77
C ILE A 83 -31.96 -3.18 -7.29
N SER A 84 -32.21 -3.51 -8.56
CA SER A 84 -31.74 -4.76 -9.17
C SER A 84 -30.21 -4.87 -9.16
N THR A 85 -29.52 -3.76 -9.41
CA THR A 85 -28.05 -3.68 -9.35
C THR A 85 -27.53 -3.81 -7.92
N LEU A 86 -28.25 -3.30 -6.94
CA LEU A 86 -27.82 -3.33 -5.54
C LEU A 86 -27.90 -4.72 -4.92
N ILE A 87 -28.77 -5.61 -5.40
CA ILE A 87 -28.87 -6.99 -4.91
C ILE A 87 -27.50 -7.71 -4.92
N PRO A 88 -26.82 -7.90 -6.07
CA PRO A 88 -25.51 -8.54 -6.10
C PRO A 88 -24.42 -7.73 -5.35
N VAL A 89 -24.51 -6.39 -5.35
CA VAL A 89 -23.57 -5.50 -4.63
C VAL A 89 -23.64 -5.72 -3.13
N VAL A 90 -24.84 -5.79 -2.56
CA VAL A 90 -25.09 -6.04 -1.14
C VAL A 90 -24.66 -7.45 -0.75
N ILE A 91 -24.92 -8.46 -1.60
CA ILE A 91 -24.44 -9.83 -1.37
C ILE A 91 -22.91 -9.87 -1.23
N ILE A 92 -22.18 -9.19 -2.12
CA ILE A 92 -20.72 -9.07 -2.03
C ILE A 92 -20.30 -8.33 -0.76
N PHE A 93 -20.95 -7.22 -0.43
CA PHE A 93 -20.64 -6.42 0.76
C PHE A 93 -20.79 -7.20 2.07
N LEU A 94 -21.90 -7.92 2.23
CA LEU A 94 -22.18 -8.75 3.41
C LEU A 94 -21.20 -9.93 3.51
N ASN A 95 -20.86 -10.55 2.38
CA ASN A 95 -19.98 -11.73 2.33
C ASN A 95 -18.50 -11.41 2.05
N ARG A 96 -18.07 -10.14 2.17
CA ARG A 96 -16.74 -9.67 1.74
C ARG A 96 -15.55 -10.54 2.17
N LYS A 97 -15.56 -11.07 3.40
CA LYS A 97 -14.48 -11.94 3.92
C LYS A 97 -14.44 -13.28 3.20
N ARG A 98 -15.61 -13.93 3.05
CA ARG A 98 -15.76 -15.21 2.36
C ARG A 98 -15.50 -15.05 0.86
N PHE A 99 -16.00 -13.97 0.26
CA PHE A 99 -15.75 -13.63 -1.14
C PHE A 99 -14.26 -13.50 -1.43
N LEU A 100 -13.53 -12.71 -0.64
CA LEU A 100 -12.08 -12.54 -0.82
C LEU A 100 -11.34 -13.88 -0.66
N ALA A 101 -11.64 -14.64 0.40
CA ALA A 101 -11.00 -15.95 0.63
C ALA A 101 -11.28 -16.95 -0.51
N HIS A 102 -12.53 -17.00 -0.99
CA HIS A 102 -12.92 -17.87 -2.10
C HIS A 102 -12.16 -17.53 -3.38
N GLN A 103 -12.10 -16.24 -3.76
CA GLN A 103 -11.38 -15.81 -4.97
C GLN A 103 -9.88 -16.10 -4.88
N ILE A 104 -9.28 -15.89 -3.71
CA ILE A 104 -7.87 -16.21 -3.46
C ILE A 104 -7.62 -17.72 -3.56
N SER A 105 -8.55 -18.55 -3.10
CA SER A 105 -8.43 -20.02 -3.13
C SER A 105 -8.60 -20.63 -4.52
N GLN A 106 -9.44 -20.03 -5.37
CA GLN A 106 -9.76 -20.54 -6.70
C GLN A 106 -8.72 -20.13 -7.77
N SER A 107 -7.90 -19.11 -7.47
CA SER A 107 -6.89 -18.59 -8.38
C SER A 107 -5.62 -19.46 -8.46
N GLN A 108 -5.09 -19.66 -9.67
CA GLN A 108 -3.78 -20.30 -9.89
C GLN A 108 -2.64 -19.49 -9.25
N LYS A 109 -1.55 -20.15 -8.84
CA LYS A 109 -0.42 -19.51 -8.11
C LYS A 109 0.08 -18.21 -8.75
N CYS A 110 0.16 -18.15 -10.09
CA CYS A 110 0.64 -16.97 -10.82
C CYS A 110 -0.39 -15.81 -10.87
N CYS A 111 -1.69 -16.11 -10.86
CA CYS A 111 -2.75 -15.10 -11.00
C CYS A 111 -3.38 -14.67 -9.67
N LYS A 112 -2.93 -15.25 -8.55
CA LYS A 112 -3.51 -15.06 -7.22
C LYS A 112 -3.54 -13.60 -6.77
N GLN A 113 -2.47 -12.87 -7.03
CA GLN A 113 -2.36 -11.45 -6.65
C GLN A 113 -3.32 -10.56 -7.45
N LEU A 114 -3.50 -10.84 -8.75
CA LEU A 114 -4.41 -10.08 -9.62
C LEU A 114 -5.88 -10.28 -9.23
N PHE A 115 -6.25 -11.53 -8.91
CA PHE A 115 -7.61 -11.85 -8.43
C PHE A 115 -7.89 -11.23 -7.07
N ALA A 116 -6.92 -11.28 -6.14
CA ALA A 116 -7.03 -10.60 -4.85
C ALA A 116 -7.24 -9.08 -5.04
N GLN A 117 -6.43 -8.45 -5.88
CA GLN A 117 -6.54 -7.01 -6.19
C GLN A 117 -7.90 -6.66 -6.82
N GLY A 118 -8.41 -7.51 -7.72
CA GLY A 118 -9.74 -7.33 -8.31
C GLY A 118 -10.87 -7.45 -7.28
N ALA A 119 -10.77 -8.42 -6.37
CA ALA A 119 -11.75 -8.65 -5.32
C ALA A 119 -11.73 -7.51 -4.27
N GLU A 120 -10.54 -7.03 -3.88
CA GLU A 120 -10.40 -5.88 -3.00
C GLU A 120 -10.97 -4.61 -3.62
N SER A 121 -10.67 -4.35 -4.91
CA SER A 121 -11.25 -3.23 -5.66
C SER A 121 -12.78 -3.30 -5.68
N ALA A 122 -13.34 -4.50 -5.89
CA ALA A 122 -14.79 -4.71 -5.84
C ALA A 122 -15.36 -4.41 -4.44
N ILE A 123 -14.73 -4.93 -3.37
CA ILE A 123 -15.16 -4.69 -1.98
C ILE A 123 -15.12 -3.21 -1.61
N VAL A 124 -14.08 -2.48 -2.01
CA VAL A 124 -13.99 -1.03 -1.76
C VAL A 124 -15.13 -0.30 -2.47
N THR A 125 -15.34 -0.65 -3.75
CA THR A 125 -16.40 -0.05 -4.56
C THR A 125 -17.79 -0.33 -3.96
N THR A 126 -18.08 -1.56 -3.49
CA THR A 126 -19.40 -1.89 -2.92
C THR A 126 -19.70 -1.08 -1.67
N ARG A 127 -18.70 -0.78 -0.82
CA ARG A 127 -18.89 0.09 0.35
C ARG A 127 -19.38 1.48 -0.05
N VAL A 128 -18.73 2.09 -1.04
CA VAL A 128 -19.07 3.43 -1.52
C VAL A 128 -20.49 3.46 -2.08
N VAL A 129 -20.81 2.49 -2.95
CA VAL A 129 -22.13 2.40 -3.59
C VAL A 129 -23.23 2.17 -2.56
N VAL A 130 -23.03 1.28 -1.58
CA VAL A 130 -24.01 1.00 -0.53
C VAL A 130 -24.28 2.25 0.31
N ILE A 131 -23.25 3.06 0.63
CA ILE A 131 -23.43 4.31 1.39
C ILE A 131 -24.25 5.32 0.58
N ILE A 132 -23.89 5.55 -0.68
CA ILE A 132 -24.59 6.53 -1.53
C ILE A 132 -26.03 6.08 -1.81
N ALA A 133 -26.24 4.80 -2.11
CA ALA A 133 -27.57 4.22 -2.28
C ALA A 133 -28.40 4.35 -0.99
N PHE A 134 -27.81 4.05 0.17
CA PHE A 134 -28.51 4.20 1.46
C PHE A 134 -29.01 5.64 1.67
N LEU A 135 -28.22 6.66 1.33
CA LEU A 135 -28.66 8.05 1.40
C LEU A 135 -29.82 8.34 0.45
N HIS A 136 -29.78 7.80 -0.76
CA HIS A 136 -30.87 7.92 -1.72
C HIS A 136 -32.16 7.26 -1.22
N PHE A 137 -32.10 5.99 -0.80
CA PHE A 137 -33.26 5.28 -0.23
C PHE A 137 -33.77 5.88 1.06
N LEU A 138 -32.90 6.49 1.88
CA LEU A 138 -33.33 7.25 3.05
C LEU A 138 -34.17 8.47 2.63
N GLY A 139 -33.77 9.18 1.56
CA GLY A 139 -34.57 10.25 0.96
C GLY A 139 -35.94 9.74 0.49
N VAL A 140 -35.95 8.64 -0.26
CA VAL A 140 -37.19 7.98 -0.71
C VAL A 140 -38.09 7.64 0.48
N PHE A 141 -37.52 7.01 1.51
CA PHE A 141 -38.24 6.62 2.71
C PHE A 141 -38.86 7.82 3.44
N ILE A 142 -38.10 8.90 3.64
CA ILE A 142 -38.61 10.13 4.26
C ILE A 142 -39.76 10.71 3.44
N THR A 143 -39.65 10.74 2.11
CA THR A 143 -40.73 11.27 1.27
C THR A 143 -42.02 10.46 1.35
N ILE A 144 -41.93 9.14 1.52
CA ILE A 144 -43.10 8.27 1.70
C ILE A 144 -43.79 8.51 3.06
N LEU A 145 -43.03 8.89 4.09
CA LEU A 145 -43.57 9.18 5.42
C LEU A 145 -44.23 10.56 5.53
N LEU A 146 -43.94 11.50 4.63
CA LEU A 146 -44.51 12.84 4.66
C LEU A 146 -45.95 12.83 4.13
N PRO A 147 -46.90 13.49 4.84
CA PRO A 147 -48.28 13.58 4.38
C PRO A 147 -48.40 14.54 3.18
N GLY A 148 -48.99 14.07 2.09
CA GLY A 148 -49.29 14.86 0.89
C GLY A 148 -48.62 14.30 -0.39
N PRO A 149 -49.14 14.62 -1.59
CA PRO A 149 -48.51 14.20 -2.83
C PRO A 149 -47.16 14.90 -3.02
N LEU A 150 -46.18 14.16 -3.55
CA LEU A 150 -44.90 14.74 -3.95
C LEU A 150 -45.11 15.75 -5.07
N SER A 151 -44.35 16.85 -5.03
CA SER A 151 -44.27 17.75 -6.17
C SER A 151 -43.65 17.03 -7.37
N GLU A 152 -44.07 17.39 -8.58
CA GLU A 152 -43.55 16.84 -9.83
C GLU A 152 -42.01 16.91 -9.89
N THR A 153 -41.44 18.04 -9.47
CA THR A 153 -39.99 18.24 -9.44
C THR A 153 -39.29 17.32 -8.43
N SER A 154 -39.86 17.14 -7.23
CA SER A 154 -39.32 16.21 -6.24
C SER A 154 -39.40 14.76 -6.71
N ARG A 155 -40.48 14.39 -7.39
CA ARG A 155 -40.69 13.06 -7.96
C ARG A 155 -39.64 12.75 -9.04
N ASP A 156 -39.43 13.67 -9.97
CA ASP A 156 -38.40 13.54 -11.02
C ASP A 156 -36.99 13.45 -10.42
N VAL A 157 -36.64 14.33 -9.48
CA VAL A 157 -35.33 14.28 -8.82
C VAL A 157 -35.10 12.91 -8.18
N LEU A 158 -36.07 12.43 -7.41
CA LEU A 158 -35.92 11.23 -6.61
C LEU A 158 -35.95 9.94 -7.44
N PHE A 159 -36.87 9.80 -8.39
CA PHE A 159 -37.07 8.52 -9.09
C PHE A 159 -36.42 8.46 -10.48
N ARG A 160 -36.05 9.61 -11.06
CA ARG A 160 -35.47 9.68 -12.41
C ARG A 160 -34.00 10.06 -12.39
N TYR A 161 -33.63 11.12 -11.66
CA TYR A 161 -32.26 11.65 -11.68
C TYR A 161 -31.33 11.07 -10.60
N CYS A 162 -31.84 10.79 -9.40
CA CYS A 162 -31.05 10.19 -8.34
C CYS A 162 -30.52 8.78 -8.67
N PRO A 163 -31.28 7.85 -9.28
CA PRO A 163 -30.79 6.51 -9.57
C PRO A 163 -29.51 6.44 -10.43
N PRO A 164 -29.41 7.13 -11.59
CA PRO A 164 -28.14 7.17 -12.32
C PRO A 164 -27.06 7.95 -11.55
N ALA A 165 -27.45 8.99 -10.79
CA ALA A 165 -26.51 9.76 -9.98
C ALA A 165 -25.83 8.90 -8.89
N VAL A 166 -26.52 7.93 -8.29
CA VAL A 166 -25.93 6.99 -7.30
C VAL A 166 -24.71 6.28 -7.90
N PHE A 167 -24.82 5.78 -9.13
CA PHE A 167 -23.72 5.09 -9.80
C PHE A 167 -22.63 6.03 -10.30
N ILE A 168 -23.00 7.17 -10.89
CA ILE A 168 -22.05 8.19 -11.38
C ILE A 168 -21.21 8.73 -10.21
N LEU A 169 -21.88 9.13 -9.12
CA LEU A 169 -21.22 9.64 -7.92
C LEU A 169 -20.33 8.57 -7.30
N SER A 170 -20.78 7.31 -7.27
CA SER A 170 -19.95 6.19 -6.83
C SER A 170 -18.68 6.01 -7.68
N ILE A 171 -18.76 6.20 -9.00
CA ILE A 171 -17.57 6.17 -9.87
C ILE A 171 -16.64 7.32 -9.50
N LEU A 172 -17.16 8.55 -9.41
CA LEU A 172 -16.37 9.75 -9.12
C LEU A 172 -15.67 9.66 -7.75
N PHE A 173 -16.38 9.27 -6.69
CA PHE A 173 -15.79 9.11 -5.35
C PHE A 173 -14.72 8.01 -5.32
N ASN A 174 -14.92 6.90 -6.04
CA ASN A 174 -13.89 5.87 -6.13
C ASN A 174 -12.65 6.36 -6.89
N GLN A 175 -12.81 7.12 -7.98
CA GLN A 175 -11.67 7.69 -8.72
C GLN A 175 -10.94 8.75 -7.88
N PHE A 176 -11.68 9.62 -7.20
CA PHE A 176 -11.10 10.60 -6.28
C PHE A 176 -10.37 9.91 -5.12
N GLY A 177 -10.94 8.84 -4.56
CA GLY A 177 -10.29 8.04 -3.52
C GLY A 177 -8.97 7.42 -4.00
N ILE A 178 -8.92 6.92 -5.23
CA ILE A 178 -7.67 6.42 -5.83
C ILE A 178 -6.66 7.55 -6.04
N LEU A 179 -7.09 8.70 -6.57
CA LEU A 179 -6.23 9.85 -6.78
C LEU A 179 -5.63 10.36 -5.46
N TYR A 180 -6.49 10.57 -4.46
CA TYR A 180 -6.08 11.01 -3.13
C TYR A 180 -5.15 10.00 -2.47
N PHE A 181 -5.47 8.70 -2.56
CA PHE A 181 -4.60 7.65 -2.04
C PHE A 181 -3.22 7.69 -2.72
N ASN A 182 -3.16 7.83 -4.05
CA ASN A 182 -1.90 7.93 -4.77
C ASN A 182 -1.09 9.16 -4.36
N GLN A 183 -1.73 10.32 -4.19
CA GLN A 183 -1.07 11.55 -3.71
C GLN A 183 -0.54 11.40 -2.29
N VAL A 184 -1.32 10.83 -1.37
CA VAL A 184 -0.87 10.59 0.02
C VAL A 184 0.26 9.56 0.03
N MET A 185 0.20 8.54 -0.83
CA MET A 185 1.24 7.52 -0.94
C MET A 185 2.52 8.00 -1.64
N GLU A 186 2.46 9.06 -2.45
CA GLU A 186 3.62 9.63 -3.16
C GLU A 186 4.74 10.06 -2.20
N HIS A 187 4.37 10.52 -0.99
CA HIS A 187 5.31 10.91 0.05
C HIS A 187 5.55 9.82 1.12
N THR A 188 4.99 8.62 0.95
CA THR A 188 5.26 7.51 1.87
C THR A 188 6.48 6.70 1.42
N ALA A 189 7.50 6.66 2.27
CA ALA A 189 8.68 5.84 2.02
C ALA A 189 8.32 4.35 2.17
N PHE A 190 8.75 3.53 1.21
CA PHE A 190 8.68 2.08 1.28
C PHE A 190 10.07 1.51 1.56
N VAL A 191 10.13 0.38 2.27
CA VAL A 191 11.35 -0.41 2.46
C VAL A 191 11.19 -1.80 1.84
N PRO A 192 12.27 -2.38 1.29
CA PRO A 192 12.21 -3.73 0.75
C PRO A 192 11.94 -4.76 1.85
N ILE A 193 11.28 -5.84 1.44
CA ILE A 193 11.29 -7.10 2.17
C ILE A 193 12.22 -8.03 1.41
N VAL A 194 13.23 -8.55 2.10
CA VAL A 194 14.28 -9.41 1.51
C VAL A 194 14.25 -10.81 2.10
N ASN A 195 14.88 -11.76 1.43
CA ASN A 195 15.29 -13.02 2.05
C ASN A 195 16.65 -12.87 2.76
N THR A 196 17.16 -13.93 3.38
CA THR A 196 18.48 -13.92 4.07
C THR A 196 19.68 -13.77 3.12
N LYS A 197 19.48 -13.88 1.80
CA LYS A 197 20.51 -13.64 0.78
C LYS A 197 20.51 -12.19 0.26
N GLY A 198 19.49 -11.40 0.60
CA GLY A 198 19.32 -10.04 0.09
C GLY A 198 18.42 -9.92 -1.14
N ASP A 199 17.83 -11.01 -1.64
CA ASP A 199 16.91 -10.93 -2.78
C ASP A 199 15.59 -10.27 -2.34
N VAL A 200 15.12 -9.30 -3.12
CA VAL A 200 13.88 -8.58 -2.86
C VAL A 200 12.68 -9.49 -3.18
N ILE A 201 11.86 -9.78 -2.18
CA ILE A 201 10.64 -10.61 -2.29
C ILE A 201 9.35 -9.80 -2.11
N GLY A 202 9.46 -8.53 -1.71
CA GLY A 202 8.31 -7.64 -1.52
C GLY A 202 8.71 -6.25 -1.02
N ARG A 203 7.71 -5.49 -0.56
CA ARG A 203 7.89 -4.17 0.05
C ARG A 203 6.89 -3.93 1.16
N SER A 204 7.27 -3.11 2.14
CA SER A 204 6.40 -2.65 3.22
C SER A 204 6.53 -1.13 3.37
N LEU A 205 5.56 -0.50 4.02
CA LEU A 205 5.69 0.91 4.41
C LEU A 205 6.86 1.04 5.40
N ALA A 206 7.66 2.09 5.30
CA ALA A 206 8.79 2.31 6.21
C ALA A 206 8.33 2.38 7.68
N VAL A 207 7.13 2.93 7.93
CA VAL A 207 6.51 2.92 9.26
C VAL A 207 6.15 1.52 9.74
N ASP A 208 5.77 0.62 8.84
CA ASP A 208 5.43 -0.76 9.18
C ASP A 208 6.68 -1.58 9.51
N ALA A 209 7.80 -1.38 8.82
CA ALA A 209 9.06 -2.04 9.16
C ALA A 209 9.59 -1.67 10.55
N ILE A 210 9.14 -0.53 11.07
CA ILE A 210 9.46 -0.06 12.41
C ILE A 210 8.42 -0.57 13.44
N ASN A 211 7.14 -0.68 13.05
CA ASN A 211 6.01 -0.98 13.96
C ASN A 211 5.60 -2.47 14.00
N LYS A 212 5.62 -3.16 12.86
CA LYS A 212 5.30 -4.59 12.71
C LYS A 212 6.58 -5.40 12.90
N LYS A 213 6.95 -5.52 14.17
CA LYS A 213 8.18 -6.18 14.64
C LYS A 213 8.23 -7.63 14.15
N ASN A 214 9.32 -8.00 13.48
CA ASN A 214 9.74 -9.36 13.11
C ASN A 214 8.99 -10.12 12.01
N GLU A 215 7.96 -9.55 11.38
CA GLU A 215 7.22 -10.29 10.34
C GLU A 215 8.05 -10.49 9.07
N TYR A 216 8.90 -9.51 8.75
CA TYR A 216 9.66 -9.46 7.51
C TYR A 216 11.12 -9.08 7.78
N ILE A 217 12.04 -9.55 6.93
CA ILE A 217 13.43 -9.12 6.95
C ILE A 217 13.54 -7.84 6.14
N ASN A 218 13.98 -6.75 6.78
CA ASN A 218 14.21 -5.48 6.10
C ASN A 218 15.71 -5.17 6.03
N PRO A 219 16.24 -4.73 4.87
CA PRO A 219 17.65 -4.41 4.72
C PRO A 219 17.98 -3.07 5.40
N VAL A 220 19.09 -3.05 6.14
CA VAL A 220 19.58 -1.88 6.88
C VAL A 220 21.06 -1.69 6.57
N VAL A 221 21.42 -0.47 6.18
CA VAL A 221 22.81 -0.05 6.03
C VAL A 221 23.29 0.52 7.36
N ARG A 222 24.45 0.03 7.81
CA ARG A 222 25.13 0.46 9.02
C ARG A 222 26.54 0.87 8.64
N ILE A 223 26.95 2.09 9.02
CA ILE A 223 28.28 2.61 8.70
C ILE A 223 28.98 2.96 10.02
N ALA A 224 29.98 2.16 10.37
CA ALA A 224 30.89 2.46 11.46
C ALA A 224 31.89 3.52 10.99
N VAL A 225 32.29 4.41 11.90
CA VAL A 225 33.28 5.45 11.61
C VAL A 225 34.49 5.19 12.49
N SER A 226 35.66 5.06 11.86
CA SER A 226 36.95 4.89 12.55
C SER A 226 37.87 6.09 12.34
N HIS A 227 38.77 6.31 13.29
CA HIS A 227 39.86 7.28 13.18
C HIS A 227 41.00 6.82 14.08
N ASN A 228 42.20 6.62 13.52
CA ASN A 228 43.42 6.23 14.24
C ASN A 228 43.20 5.05 15.21
N GLY A 229 42.61 3.96 14.73
CA GLY A 229 42.34 2.77 15.52
C GLY A 229 41.23 2.91 16.59
N MET A 230 40.51 4.03 16.64
CA MET A 230 39.37 4.25 17.53
C MET A 230 38.05 4.21 16.76
N LEU A 231 36.97 3.84 17.44
CA LEU A 231 35.61 3.89 16.91
C LEU A 231 34.89 5.14 17.36
N TYR A 232 34.27 5.86 16.44
CA TYR A 232 33.38 6.96 16.78
C TYR A 232 31.98 6.41 17.08
N LEU A 233 31.51 6.60 18.32
CA LEU A 233 30.21 6.12 18.77
C LEU A 233 29.41 7.27 19.37
N ARG A 234 28.08 7.19 19.28
CA ARG A 234 27.15 8.19 19.84
C ARG A 234 25.96 7.56 20.54
N PRO A 235 25.36 8.25 21.53
CA PRO A 235 24.05 7.86 22.06
C PRO A 235 22.98 7.92 20.96
N ARG A 236 22.12 6.90 20.91
CA ARG A 236 20.94 6.88 20.05
C ARG A 236 19.90 7.90 20.57
N PRO A 237 19.25 8.69 19.68
CA PRO A 237 18.20 9.60 20.08
C PRO A 237 17.09 8.92 20.90
N GLN A 238 16.54 9.62 21.89
CA GLN A 238 15.46 9.08 22.75
C GLN A 238 14.18 8.71 21.99
N ARG A 239 13.98 9.32 20.81
CA ARG A 239 12.88 9.02 19.89
C ARG A 239 13.04 7.71 19.10
N CYS A 240 14.23 7.12 19.07
CA CYS A 240 14.45 5.86 18.35
C CYS A 240 13.63 4.75 18.99
N ILE A 241 13.11 3.82 18.18
CA ILE A 241 12.29 2.72 18.73
C ILE A 241 13.16 1.61 19.30
N LEU A 242 14.33 1.34 18.69
CA LEU A 242 15.33 0.37 19.14
C LEU A 242 16.44 1.01 19.96
N ASP A 243 16.80 0.33 21.06
CA ASP A 243 17.96 0.63 21.91
C ASP A 243 18.10 2.12 22.25
N ARG A 244 16.98 2.79 22.54
CA ARG A 244 16.90 4.23 22.79
C ARG A 244 17.84 4.63 23.92
N GLY A 245 18.63 5.68 23.70
CA GLY A 245 19.62 6.17 24.66
C GLY A 245 20.90 5.34 24.79
N LYS A 246 20.96 4.11 24.26
CA LYS A 246 22.19 3.32 24.25
C LYS A 246 23.20 3.88 23.25
N THR A 247 24.48 3.62 23.48
CA THR A 247 25.55 4.05 22.56
C THR A 247 25.69 3.07 21.40
N ASP A 248 25.89 3.59 20.19
CA ASP A 248 25.95 2.83 18.94
C ASP A 248 26.81 3.56 17.89
N ILE A 249 27.05 2.94 16.73
CA ILE A 249 27.61 3.58 15.55
C ILE A 249 26.71 4.75 15.08
N PRO A 250 27.28 5.78 14.44
CA PRO A 250 26.56 7.03 14.18
C PRO A 250 25.56 6.96 13.02
N MET A 251 25.69 5.97 12.13
CA MET A 251 24.94 5.89 10.89
C MET A 251 24.25 4.53 10.74
N GLU A 252 22.92 4.56 10.79
CA GLU A 252 22.04 3.41 10.55
C GLU A 252 20.80 3.90 9.79
N CYS A 253 20.46 3.26 8.67
CA CYS A 253 19.21 3.53 7.97
C CYS A 253 18.71 2.32 7.21
N TYR A 254 17.39 2.20 7.08
CA TYR A 254 16.78 1.25 6.16
C TYR A 254 17.12 1.63 4.71
N LEU A 255 17.34 0.63 3.87
CA LEU A 255 17.35 0.83 2.43
C LEU A 255 15.93 1.16 1.96
N LEU A 256 15.78 2.12 1.05
CA LEU A 256 14.46 2.43 0.47
C LEU A 256 14.14 1.47 -0.69
N TYR A 257 12.86 1.21 -0.92
CA TYR A 257 12.45 0.33 -2.01
C TYR A 257 12.79 0.96 -3.37
N GLY A 258 13.55 0.23 -4.19
CA GLY A 258 14.06 0.72 -5.48
C GLY A 258 15.40 1.45 -5.40
N GLU A 259 15.93 1.66 -4.18
CA GLU A 259 17.26 2.21 -3.95
C GLU A 259 18.33 1.10 -4.08
N THR A 260 19.45 1.39 -4.74
CA THR A 260 20.63 0.50 -4.69
C THR A 260 21.39 0.68 -3.38
N LEU A 261 22.30 -0.25 -3.06
CA LEU A 261 23.09 -0.16 -1.84
C LEU A 261 23.94 1.13 -1.83
N GLU A 262 24.54 1.49 -2.97
CA GLU A 262 25.33 2.70 -3.17
C GLU A 262 24.50 3.96 -2.98
N GLN A 263 23.27 4.00 -3.52
CA GLN A 263 22.38 5.14 -3.33
C GLN A 263 22.01 5.33 -1.86
N GLY A 264 21.70 4.24 -1.15
CA GLY A 264 21.40 4.26 0.29
C GLY A 264 22.56 4.76 1.14
N ILE A 265 23.76 4.31 0.81
CA ILE A 265 25.01 4.78 1.40
C ILE A 265 25.20 6.28 1.16
N VAL A 266 25.13 6.73 -0.10
CA VAL A 266 25.35 8.14 -0.45
C VAL A 266 24.35 9.02 0.29
N ARG A 267 23.09 8.63 0.33
CA ARG A 267 22.04 9.33 1.09
C ARG A 267 22.40 9.43 2.58
N LEU A 268 22.81 8.32 3.19
CA LEU A 268 23.13 8.27 4.62
C LEU A 268 24.37 9.08 4.98
N VAL A 269 25.45 8.92 4.21
CA VAL A 269 26.71 9.65 4.42
C VAL A 269 26.50 11.14 4.18
N ARG A 270 25.83 11.56 3.10
CA ARG A 270 25.59 12.99 2.86
C ARG A 270 24.70 13.64 3.91
N GLN A 271 23.84 12.88 4.58
CA GLN A 271 23.02 13.37 5.68
C GLN A 271 23.79 13.52 7.00
N ALA A 272 24.79 12.69 7.25
CA ALA A 272 25.53 12.66 8.52
C ALA A 272 26.89 13.37 8.44
N PHE A 273 27.60 13.18 7.32
CA PHE A 273 28.92 13.71 7.01
C PHE A 273 28.94 14.23 5.56
N PRO A 274 28.34 15.42 5.28
CA PRO A 274 28.22 15.95 3.92
C PRO A 274 29.55 16.07 3.18
N GLN A 275 30.66 16.30 3.91
CA GLN A 275 32.01 16.48 3.39
C GLN A 275 32.84 15.20 3.35
N ALA A 276 32.31 14.06 3.82
CA ALA A 276 33.07 12.82 3.83
C ALA A 276 33.34 12.30 2.41
N PRO A 277 34.55 11.78 2.15
CA PRO A 277 34.87 11.10 0.91
C PRO A 277 34.18 9.73 0.87
N ILE A 278 33.07 9.63 0.14
CA ILE A 278 32.30 8.38 -0.01
C ILE A 278 33.15 7.27 -0.67
N GLN A 279 34.19 7.66 -1.40
CA GLN A 279 35.12 6.74 -2.09
C GLN A 279 35.90 5.86 -1.12
N ASP A 280 36.07 6.29 0.13
CA ASP A 280 36.83 5.56 1.15
C ASP A 280 35.96 4.60 1.98
N LEU A 281 34.67 4.48 1.62
CA LEU A 281 33.76 3.58 2.30
C LEU A 281 33.99 2.13 1.87
N GLN A 282 34.21 1.26 2.85
CA GLN A 282 34.51 -0.15 2.61
C GLN A 282 33.35 -1.03 3.07
N PHE A 283 32.82 -1.85 2.15
CA PHE A 283 31.93 -2.94 2.53
C PHE A 283 32.69 -3.94 3.40
N ASN A 284 32.05 -4.40 4.46
CA ASN A 284 32.72 -5.27 5.42
C ASN A 284 32.01 -6.62 5.54
N ILE A 285 30.75 -6.62 5.96
CA ILE A 285 29.99 -7.86 6.11
C ILE A 285 28.50 -7.64 5.90
N MET A 286 27.83 -8.65 5.36
CA MET A 286 26.38 -8.77 5.35
C MET A 286 25.98 -9.90 6.29
N TYR A 287 25.05 -9.64 7.21
CA TYR A 287 24.58 -10.67 8.13
C TYR A 287 23.12 -10.45 8.54
N HIS A 288 22.46 -11.54 8.91
CA HIS A 288 21.09 -11.53 9.41
C HIS A 288 21.10 -11.25 10.92
N PHE A 289 20.35 -10.23 11.35
CA PHE A 289 20.18 -9.86 12.74
C PHE A 289 18.70 -9.94 13.12
N GLU A 290 18.39 -10.81 14.09
CA GLU A 290 17.04 -11.00 14.59
C GLU A 290 17.02 -11.00 16.12
N ASN A 291 16.06 -10.29 16.69
CA ASN A 291 15.75 -10.33 18.13
C ASN A 291 14.24 -10.18 18.33
N LYS A 292 13.75 -10.10 19.58
CA LYS A 292 12.30 -9.98 19.86
C LYS A 292 11.61 -8.72 19.29
N VAL A 293 12.37 -7.76 18.78
CA VAL A 293 11.90 -6.41 18.40
C VAL A 293 12.14 -6.11 16.91
N THR A 294 13.15 -6.72 16.27
CA THR A 294 13.44 -6.49 14.86
C THR A 294 14.02 -7.70 14.15
N ASN A 295 13.80 -7.76 12.83
CA ASN A 295 14.35 -8.75 11.92
C ASN A 295 14.95 -8.03 10.70
N ARG A 296 16.27 -8.07 10.57
CA ARG A 296 17.03 -7.19 9.68
C ARG A 296 18.11 -7.92 8.93
N LEU A 297 18.33 -7.56 7.68
CA LEU A 297 19.55 -7.90 6.95
C LEU A 297 20.48 -6.70 7.01
N ILE A 298 21.56 -6.81 7.77
CA ILE A 298 22.52 -5.72 7.98
C ILE A 298 23.57 -5.76 6.89
N TYR A 299 23.82 -4.60 6.28
CA TYR A 299 25.00 -4.32 5.45
C TYR A 299 25.91 -3.38 6.23
N LEU A 300 27.01 -3.91 6.77
CA LEU A 300 27.96 -3.16 7.57
C LEU A 300 29.10 -2.64 6.70
N PHE A 301 29.34 -1.34 6.81
CA PHE A 301 30.45 -0.63 6.18
C PHE A 301 31.32 0.05 7.23
N ILE A 302 32.57 0.33 6.86
CA ILE A 302 33.47 1.17 7.64
C ILE A 302 33.87 2.38 6.80
N LEU A 303 33.72 3.57 7.39
CA LEU A 303 34.30 4.81 6.90
C LEU A 303 35.46 5.19 7.82
N ASP A 304 36.67 5.15 7.30
CA ASP A 304 37.84 5.63 8.04
C ASP A 304 38.07 7.10 7.72
N VAL A 305 38.18 7.92 8.75
CA VAL A 305 38.27 9.36 8.62
C VAL A 305 39.67 9.79 9.01
N GLU A 306 40.37 10.47 8.10
CA GLU A 306 41.71 11.00 8.37
C GLU A 306 41.67 12.29 9.19
N ASP A 307 40.75 13.20 8.87
CA ASP A 307 40.61 14.51 9.53
C ASP A 307 39.55 14.47 10.65
N ASP A 308 39.98 14.58 11.90
CA ASP A 308 39.11 14.58 13.08
C ASP A 308 38.12 15.76 13.10
N ASN A 309 38.38 16.83 12.33
CA ASN A 309 37.45 17.96 12.21
C ASN A 309 36.11 17.54 11.60
N LEU A 310 36.08 16.50 10.76
CA LEU A 310 34.84 15.95 10.20
C LEU A 310 33.94 15.33 11.29
N LEU A 311 34.53 14.91 12.42
CA LEU A 311 33.80 14.35 13.57
C LEU A 311 33.26 15.43 14.52
N ARG A 312 33.65 16.70 14.32
CA ARG A 312 33.23 17.86 15.11
C ARG A 312 32.01 18.60 14.53
N ASP A 313 31.48 18.14 13.39
CA ASP A 313 30.32 18.74 12.73
C ASP A 313 29.10 18.78 13.68
N LYS A 314 28.34 19.89 13.61
CA LYS A 314 27.11 20.10 14.38
C LYS A 314 26.06 19.00 14.16
N GLN A 315 26.06 18.31 13.01
CA GLN A 315 25.10 17.24 12.71
C GLN A 315 25.37 15.94 13.48
N VAL A 316 26.60 15.75 13.97
CA VAL A 316 27.04 14.55 14.72
C VAL A 316 27.26 14.85 16.20
N LYS A 317 26.73 15.99 16.68
CA LYS A 317 26.73 16.36 18.10
C LYS A 317 26.29 15.18 18.96
N ASP A 318 27.05 14.96 20.03
CA ASP A 318 26.92 13.91 21.07
C ASP A 318 27.72 12.62 20.84
N GLY A 319 28.44 12.48 19.73
CA GLY A 319 29.39 11.38 19.54
C GLY A 319 30.79 11.65 20.10
N LYS A 320 31.54 10.59 20.38
CA LYS A 320 32.94 10.64 20.79
C LYS A 320 33.74 9.46 20.24
N LEU A 321 35.05 9.62 20.14
CA LEU A 321 35.96 8.52 19.85
C LEU A 321 36.13 7.64 21.10
N TRP A 322 36.09 6.33 20.88
CA TRP A 322 36.25 5.31 21.90
C TRP A 322 37.42 4.41 21.53
N THR A 323 38.28 4.14 22.51
CA THR A 323 39.29 3.09 22.38
C THR A 323 38.64 1.72 22.60
N PHE A 324 39.22 0.66 22.03
CA PHE A 324 38.73 -0.70 22.25
C PHE A 324 38.70 -1.09 23.72
N GLN A 325 39.68 -0.66 24.52
CA GLN A 325 39.70 -0.88 25.97
C GLN A 325 38.50 -0.22 26.68
N GLN A 326 38.11 1.00 26.28
CA GLN A 326 36.93 1.67 26.84
C GLN A 326 35.64 0.96 26.46
N ILE A 327 35.57 0.41 25.25
CA ILE A 327 34.42 -0.37 24.78
C ILE A 327 34.32 -1.66 25.56
N GLU A 328 35.40 -2.43 25.67
CA GLU A 328 35.47 -3.70 26.41
C GLU A 328 35.06 -3.54 27.87
N HIS A 329 35.43 -2.43 28.51
CA HIS A 329 35.00 -2.14 29.87
C HIS A 329 33.47 -2.01 30.00
N ASN A 330 32.75 -1.68 28.94
CA ASN A 330 31.31 -1.41 28.94
C ASN A 330 30.45 -2.49 28.23
N LEU A 331 31.08 -3.46 27.53
CA LEU A 331 30.37 -4.56 26.88
C LEU A 331 29.56 -5.39 27.88
N GLY A 332 28.36 -5.80 27.50
CA GLY A 332 27.49 -6.64 28.32
C GLY A 332 26.89 -5.90 29.54
N LYS A 333 27.19 -4.62 29.73
CA LYS A 333 26.63 -3.78 30.81
C LYS A 333 25.36 -3.03 30.39
N ASN A 334 24.72 -3.46 29.29
CA ASN A 334 23.54 -2.83 28.70
C ASN A 334 23.77 -1.35 28.32
N PHE A 335 25.02 -0.99 28.05
CA PHE A 335 25.43 0.37 27.67
C PHE A 335 25.32 0.59 26.16
N PHE A 336 25.68 -0.42 25.37
CA PHE A 336 25.65 -0.37 23.92
C PHE A 336 24.40 -1.03 23.32
N SER A 337 24.07 -0.66 22.09
CA SER A 337 22.98 -1.33 21.34
C SER A 337 23.30 -2.81 21.10
N CYS A 338 22.26 -3.63 21.00
CA CYS A 338 22.46 -5.07 20.76
C CYS A 338 23.08 -5.34 19.39
N CYS A 339 22.81 -4.49 18.39
CA CYS A 339 23.50 -4.58 17.10
C CYS A 339 24.99 -4.30 17.26
N PHE A 340 25.38 -3.24 17.98
CA PHE A 340 26.79 -2.89 18.15
C PHE A 340 27.57 -3.96 18.90
N GLU A 341 27.03 -4.50 20.00
CA GLU A 341 27.72 -5.56 20.75
C GLU A 341 27.95 -6.80 19.87
N ASN A 342 27.02 -7.12 18.96
CA ASN A 342 27.19 -8.21 17.99
C ASN A 342 28.22 -7.89 16.89
N GLU A 343 28.39 -6.62 16.52
CA GLU A 343 29.34 -6.18 15.48
C GLU A 343 30.75 -5.93 16.02
N TYR A 344 30.90 -5.77 17.34
CA TYR A 344 32.11 -5.25 17.97
C TYR A 344 33.39 -6.02 17.62
N GLU A 345 33.40 -7.34 17.83
CA GLU A 345 34.60 -8.15 17.59
C GLU A 345 35.05 -8.06 16.12
N HIS A 346 34.09 -8.11 15.19
CA HIS A 346 34.36 -7.97 13.77
C HIS A 346 34.93 -6.58 13.41
N LEU A 347 34.34 -5.51 13.97
CA LEU A 347 34.85 -4.15 13.77
C LEU A 347 36.27 -3.98 14.34
N LYS A 348 36.52 -4.50 15.54
CA LYS A 348 37.83 -4.47 16.19
C LYS A 348 38.88 -5.17 15.33
N ASP A 349 38.61 -6.39 14.89
CA ASP A 349 39.56 -7.18 14.09
C ASP A 349 39.92 -6.47 12.78
N VAL A 350 38.93 -5.94 12.07
CA VAL A 350 39.15 -5.24 10.81
C VAL A 350 39.95 -3.95 11.01
N ILE A 351 39.60 -3.14 12.01
CA ILE A 351 40.30 -1.88 12.30
C ILE A 351 41.73 -2.15 12.78
N CYS A 352 41.93 -3.07 13.72
CA CYS A 352 43.27 -3.45 14.20
C CYS A 352 44.16 -3.96 13.05
N THR A 353 43.60 -4.80 12.18
CA THR A 353 44.32 -5.30 11.00
C THR A 353 44.71 -4.15 10.08
N ARG A 354 43.77 -3.26 9.76
CA ARG A 354 44.01 -2.09 8.91
C ARG A 354 45.12 -1.20 9.48
N GLU A 355 45.06 -0.84 10.76
CA GLU A 355 46.07 0.02 11.39
C GLU A 355 47.46 -0.63 11.38
N LYS A 356 47.54 -1.94 11.62
CA LYS A 356 48.81 -2.69 11.52
C LYS A 356 49.45 -2.60 10.13
N TYR A 357 48.65 -2.52 9.07
CA TYR A 357 49.12 -2.45 7.69
C TYR A 357 49.19 -1.02 7.11
N LYS A 358 48.78 0.01 7.85
CA LYS A 358 48.98 1.42 7.47
C LYS A 358 50.43 1.88 7.64
N GLU A 359 51.19 1.22 8.52
CA GLU A 359 52.57 1.57 8.85
C GLU A 359 53.61 1.00 7.85
N PHE A 360 53.14 0.29 6.81
CA PHE A 360 53.92 -0.25 5.70
C PHE A 360 53.46 0.39 4.39
#